data_AF-A0A841KIB7-F1
#
_entry.id   AF-A0A841KIB7-F1
#
_cell.length_a   1.000
_cell.length_b   1.000
_cell.length_c   1.000
_cell.angle_alpha   90.00
_cell.angle_beta   90.00
_cell.angle_gamma   90.00
#
_symmetry.space_group_name_H-M   'P 1'
#
loop_
_entity.id
_entity.type
_entity.pdbx_description
1 polymer ?
#
loop_
_entity_poly.entity_id
_entity_poly.type
_entity_poly.pdbx_seq_one_letter_code
_entity_poly.pdbx_strand_id
1 'polypeptide(L)'
;MTGLLILLLVSASAVWVYLDASRNEIGHDPNRSGLFNMSAGAWGLASLLIWIIGFPAYIIKRKSLVEHAKSNPHPVKNRLLKSFGFAATGLLLIAFTVFNQPAQALPSCTDPHVTNLLMNVLRTSPAGRSGIIFSQINDSSELHSSVNGDFRMCRASVIADGSDVDIQYSVKWQDKDHTAFVVETLRAD
;
A
#
# COMPACT_ATOMS: atom_id res chain seq x y z
N MET A 1 -0.03 3.72 7.12
CA MET A 1 -1.07 4.70 7.53
C MET A 1 -1.59 5.54 6.35
N THR A 2 -0.73 6.03 5.45
CA THR A 2 -1.14 6.90 4.31
C THR A 2 -2.19 6.30 3.37
N GLY A 3 -2.09 5.00 3.03
CA GLY A 3 -3.04 4.35 2.13
C GLY A 3 -4.48 4.29 2.65
N LEU A 4 -4.65 4.05 3.96
CA LEU A 4 -5.98 4.00 4.59
C LEU A 4 -6.68 5.37 4.54
N LEU A 5 -5.94 6.45 4.81
CA LEU A 5 -6.47 7.81 4.76
C LEU A 5 -6.95 8.18 3.36
N ILE A 6 -6.20 7.78 2.32
CA ILE A 6 -6.58 8.00 0.92
C ILE A 6 -7.87 7.24 0.60
N LEU A 7 -8.00 5.97 0.99
CA LEU A 7 -9.21 5.19 0.72
C LEU A 7 -10.45 5.74 1.43
N LEU A 8 -10.31 6.22 2.66
CA LEU A 8 -11.39 6.91 3.38
C LEU A 8 -11.82 8.19 2.65
N LEU A 9 -10.85 9.00 2.21
CA LEU A 9 -11.10 10.23 1.47
C LEU A 9 -11.82 9.95 0.14
N VAL A 10 -11.36 8.97 -0.62
CA VAL A 10 -11.97 8.55 -1.89
C VAL A 10 -13.41 8.08 -1.67
N SER A 11 -13.63 7.22 -0.66
CA SER A 11 -14.97 6.70 -0.34
C SER A 11 -15.93 7.81 0.09
N ALA A 12 -15.48 8.71 0.97
CA ALA A 12 -16.27 9.86 1.40
C ALA A 12 -16.62 10.80 0.23
N SER A 13 -15.66 11.05 -0.66
CA SER A 13 -15.85 11.86 -1.87
C SER A 13 -16.90 11.24 -2.80
N ALA A 14 -16.83 9.92 -3.04
CA ALA A 14 -17.79 9.21 -3.88
C ALA A 14 -19.22 9.23 -3.31
N VAL A 15 -19.37 9.01 -2.01
CA VAL A 15 -20.67 9.12 -1.31
C VAL A 15 -21.21 10.55 -1.43
N TRP A 16 -20.35 11.56 -1.21
CA TRP A 16 -20.73 12.95 -1.36
C TRP A 16 -21.19 13.29 -2.80
N VAL A 17 -20.45 12.86 -3.82
CA VAL A 17 -20.82 13.06 -5.23
C VAL A 17 -22.17 12.41 -5.53
N TYR A 18 -22.38 11.17 -5.09
CA TYR A 18 -23.66 10.49 -5.28
C TYR A 18 -24.82 11.25 -4.62
N LEU A 19 -24.64 11.70 -3.38
CA LEU A 19 -25.66 12.45 -2.64
C LEU A 19 -25.95 13.82 -3.27
N ASP A 20 -24.91 14.53 -3.70
CA ASP A 20 -25.02 15.82 -4.38
C ASP A 20 -25.72 15.68 -5.73
N ALA A 21 -25.30 14.72 -6.57
CA ALA A 21 -25.92 14.46 -7.86
C ALA A 21 -27.39 14.06 -7.72
N SER A 22 -27.69 13.19 -6.75
CA SER A 22 -29.06 12.77 -6.47
C SER A 22 -29.92 13.90 -5.89
N ARG A 23 -29.36 14.80 -5.07
CA ARG A 23 -30.07 15.95 -4.52
C ARG A 23 -30.42 16.98 -5.59
N ASN A 24 -29.55 17.13 -6.58
CA ASN A 24 -29.78 18.04 -7.70
C ASN A 24 -30.43 17.33 -8.91
N GLU A 25 -30.93 16.10 -8.73
CA GLU A 25 -31.66 15.34 -9.76
C GLU A 25 -30.88 15.16 -11.08
N ILE A 26 -29.54 15.09 -10.97
CA ILE A 26 -28.63 14.85 -12.10
C ILE A 26 -28.80 13.42 -12.57
N GLY A 27 -29.19 13.25 -13.84
CA GLY A 27 -29.47 11.95 -14.43
C GLY A 27 -29.04 11.85 -15.89
N HIS A 28 -29.21 10.64 -16.43
CA HIS A 28 -28.98 10.36 -17.84
C HIS A 28 -30.16 10.84 -18.68
N ASP A 29 -29.87 11.74 -19.62
CA ASP A 29 -30.85 12.27 -20.58
C ASP A 29 -30.69 11.58 -21.94
N PRO A 30 -31.68 10.83 -22.44
CA PRO A 30 -31.55 10.10 -23.70
C PRO A 30 -31.38 11.03 -24.92
N ASN A 31 -31.74 12.31 -24.82
CA ASN A 31 -31.64 13.27 -25.92
C ASN A 31 -30.26 13.94 -26.00
N ARG A 32 -29.36 13.64 -25.06
CA ARG A 32 -28.02 14.22 -24.98
C ARG A 32 -26.97 13.13 -25.12
N SER A 33 -26.09 13.22 -26.11
CA SER A 33 -24.91 12.38 -26.18
C SER A 33 -23.73 13.05 -25.47
N GLY A 34 -22.86 12.25 -24.86
CA GLY A 34 -21.62 12.74 -24.27
C GLY A 34 -21.17 11.98 -23.02
N LEU A 35 -19.86 11.95 -22.80
CA LEU A 35 -19.23 11.21 -21.69
C LEU A 35 -19.72 11.66 -20.30
N PHE A 36 -20.19 12.89 -20.16
CA PHE A 36 -20.66 13.44 -18.88
C PHE A 36 -22.18 13.30 -18.66
N ASN A 37 -22.89 12.69 -19.61
CA ASN A 37 -24.32 12.42 -19.49
C ASN A 37 -24.56 11.09 -18.76
N MET A 38 -24.33 11.11 -17.45
CA MET A 38 -24.34 9.91 -16.60
C MET A 38 -25.34 10.07 -15.46
N SER A 39 -25.86 8.95 -14.95
CA SER A 39 -26.70 8.93 -13.76
C SER A 39 -25.92 9.35 -12.50
N ALA A 40 -26.63 9.80 -11.46
CA ALA A 40 -26.03 10.07 -10.15
C ALA A 40 -25.21 8.88 -9.61
N GLY A 41 -25.67 7.65 -9.86
CA GLY A 41 -24.93 6.43 -9.49
C GLY A 41 -23.64 6.28 -10.29
N ALA A 42 -23.66 6.54 -11.60
CA ALA A 42 -22.46 6.48 -12.43
C ALA A 42 -21.42 7.53 -12.01
N TRP A 43 -21.84 8.73 -11.63
CA TRP A 43 -20.94 9.76 -11.08
C TRP A 43 -20.32 9.36 -9.75
N GLY A 44 -21.11 8.77 -8.84
CA GLY A 44 -20.60 8.22 -7.58
C GLY A 44 -19.59 7.10 -7.83
N LEU A 45 -19.88 6.18 -8.74
CA LEU A 45 -19.00 5.05 -9.08
C LEU A 45 -17.71 5.51 -9.77
N ALA A 46 -17.79 6.46 -10.70
CA ALA A 46 -16.61 7.05 -11.33
C ALA A 46 -15.70 7.73 -10.29
N SER A 47 -16.30 8.44 -9.33
CA SER A 47 -15.55 9.07 -8.23
C SER A 47 -14.91 8.05 -7.29
N LEU A 48 -15.47 6.85 -7.16
CA LEU A 48 -14.93 5.75 -6.35
C LEU A 48 -13.79 5.00 -7.05
N LEU A 49 -13.99 4.62 -8.32
CA LEU A 49 -13.08 3.72 -9.05
C LEU A 49 -11.93 4.45 -9.75
N ILE A 50 -12.18 5.67 -10.24
CA ILE A 50 -11.22 6.48 -10.99
C ILE A 50 -11.12 7.88 -10.38
N TRP A 51 -10.96 7.94 -9.05
CA TRP A 51 -11.03 9.18 -8.25
C TRP A 51 -10.26 10.36 -8.85
N ILE A 52 -9.03 10.13 -9.33
CA ILE A 52 -8.16 11.15 -9.94
C ILE A 52 -8.83 11.87 -11.12
N ILE A 53 -9.68 11.19 -11.87
CA ILE A 53 -10.38 11.75 -13.04
C ILE A 53 -11.83 12.05 -12.70
N GLY A 54 -12.55 11.07 -12.14
CA GLY A 54 -13.99 11.13 -11.90
C GLY A 54 -14.39 12.25 -10.94
N PHE A 55 -13.69 12.40 -9.81
CA PHE A 55 -14.04 13.40 -8.82
C PHE A 55 -13.77 14.84 -9.31
N PRO A 56 -12.57 15.18 -9.83
CA PRO A 56 -12.33 16.51 -10.41
C PRO A 56 -13.26 16.83 -11.59
N ALA A 57 -13.51 15.86 -12.47
CA ALA A 57 -14.43 16.05 -13.60
C ALA A 57 -15.85 16.41 -13.13
N TYR A 58 -16.34 15.74 -12.08
CA TYR A 58 -17.63 16.06 -11.46
C TYR A 58 -17.65 17.50 -10.95
N ILE A 59 -16.65 17.92 -10.16
CA ILE A 59 -16.57 19.27 -9.60
C ILE A 59 -16.58 20.34 -10.70
N ILE A 60 -15.79 20.15 -11.76
CA ILE A 60 -15.72 21.08 -12.89
C ILE A 60 -17.07 21.18 -13.62
N LYS A 61 -17.73 20.04 -13.86
CA LYS A 61 -18.99 20.00 -14.61
C LYS A 61 -20.23 20.26 -13.76
N ARG A 62 -20.11 20.26 -12.43
CA ARG A 62 -21.23 20.35 -11.48
C ARG A 62 -22.22 21.44 -11.83
N LYS A 63 -21.76 22.67 -12.08
CA LYS A 63 -22.65 23.82 -12.39
C LYS A 63 -23.51 23.56 -13.63
N SER A 64 -22.89 23.11 -14.71
CA SER A 64 -23.56 22.79 -15.98
C SER A 64 -24.52 21.59 -15.84
N LEU A 65 -24.15 20.59 -15.03
CA LEU A 65 -25.01 19.43 -14.78
C LEU A 65 -26.25 19.81 -13.97
N VAL A 66 -26.10 20.65 -12.93
CA VAL A 66 -27.21 21.15 -12.12
C VAL A 66 -28.14 22.02 -12.95
N GLU A 67 -27.60 22.88 -13.81
CA GLU A 67 -28.41 23.71 -14.71
C GLU A 67 -29.23 22.86 -15.68
N HIS A 68 -28.63 21.82 -16.27
CA HIS A 68 -29.33 20.86 -17.13
C HIS A 68 -30.41 20.08 -16.37
N ALA A 69 -30.14 19.67 -15.14
CA ALA A 69 -31.10 18.93 -14.32
C ALA A 69 -32.32 19.78 -13.94
N LYS A 70 -32.19 21.12 -13.86
CA LYS A 70 -33.35 21.99 -13.65
C LYS A 70 -34.33 21.97 -14.83
N SER A 71 -33.82 21.84 -16.06
CA SER A 71 -34.68 21.73 -17.25
C SER A 71 -35.18 20.30 -17.49
N ASN A 72 -34.38 19.29 -17.11
CA ASN A 72 -34.72 17.87 -17.27
C ASN A 72 -34.43 17.11 -15.96
N PRO A 73 -35.33 17.19 -14.96
CA PRO A 73 -35.10 16.56 -13.66
C PRO A 73 -35.24 15.04 -13.73
N HIS A 74 -34.29 14.33 -13.10
CA HIS A 74 -34.30 12.88 -12.98
C HIS A 74 -34.29 12.47 -11.50
N PRO A 75 -35.47 12.39 -10.84
CA PRO A 75 -35.55 12.10 -9.42
C PRO A 75 -35.09 10.68 -9.10
N VAL A 76 -34.20 10.55 -8.12
CA VAL A 76 -33.68 9.26 -7.67
C VAL A 76 -34.55 8.70 -6.55
N LYS A 77 -35.28 7.61 -6.83
CA LYS A 77 -36.01 6.86 -5.80
C LYS A 77 -35.03 6.15 -4.84
N ASN A 78 -35.39 6.10 -3.56
CA ASN A 78 -34.63 5.44 -2.48
C ASN A 78 -33.16 5.91 -2.36
N ARG A 79 -32.94 7.22 -2.43
CA ARG A 79 -31.60 7.84 -2.39
C ARG A 79 -30.74 7.35 -1.21
N LEU A 80 -31.31 7.26 -0.01
CA LEU A 80 -30.59 6.82 1.20
C LEU A 80 -30.13 5.36 1.09
N LEU A 81 -31.01 4.45 0.64
CA LEU A 81 -30.68 3.03 0.47
C LEU A 81 -29.51 2.84 -0.52
N LYS A 82 -29.54 3.58 -1.64
CA LYS A 82 -28.45 3.54 -2.62
C LYS A 82 -27.15 4.19 -2.10
N SER A 83 -27.25 5.21 -1.25
CA SER A 83 -26.08 5.81 -0.58
C SER A 83 -25.41 4.82 0.38
N PHE A 84 -26.20 4.01 1.10
CA PHE A 84 -25.66 2.92 1.90
C PHE A 84 -24.93 1.89 1.03
N GLY A 85 -25.41 1.62 -0.18
CA GLY A 85 -24.70 0.79 -1.16
C GLY A 85 -23.28 1.29 -1.43
N PHE A 86 -23.11 2.58 -1.75
CA PHE A 86 -21.78 3.17 -1.97
C PHE A 86 -20.89 3.14 -0.72
N ALA A 87 -21.46 3.45 0.44
CA ALA A 87 -20.72 3.39 1.71
C ALA A 87 -20.26 1.96 2.02
N ALA A 88 -21.12 0.97 1.81
CA ALA A 88 -20.80 -0.45 1.99
C ALA A 88 -19.73 -0.91 1.00
N THR A 89 -19.79 -0.50 -0.27
CA THR A 89 -18.73 -0.80 -1.25
C THR A 89 -17.38 -0.19 -0.84
N GLY A 90 -17.37 1.08 -0.41
CA GLY A 90 -16.15 1.72 0.09
C GLY A 90 -15.56 1.01 1.32
N LEU A 91 -16.42 0.65 2.29
CA LEU A 91 -16.00 -0.13 3.46
C LEU A 91 -15.47 -1.52 3.09
N LEU A 92 -16.10 -2.20 2.13
CA LEU A 92 -15.67 -3.50 1.65
C LEU A 92 -14.29 -3.43 0.97
N LEU A 93 -14.03 -2.38 0.18
CA LEU A 93 -12.71 -2.12 -0.40
C LEU A 93 -11.66 -1.90 0.70
N ILE A 94 -11.98 -1.09 1.72
CA ILE A 94 -11.07 -0.86 2.86
C ILE A 94 -10.79 -2.17 3.58
N ALA A 95 -11.84 -2.91 3.94
CA ALA A 95 -11.73 -4.20 4.60
C ALA A 95 -10.86 -5.15 3.77
N PHE A 96 -11.11 -5.26 2.46
CA PHE A 96 -10.30 -6.07 1.56
C PHE A 96 -8.82 -5.70 1.63
N THR A 97 -8.46 -4.41 1.61
CA THR A 97 -7.05 -4.00 1.73
C THR A 97 -6.42 -4.29 3.08
N VAL A 98 -7.20 -4.26 4.17
CA VAL A 98 -6.72 -4.56 5.53
C VAL A 98 -6.55 -6.06 5.73
N PHE A 99 -7.51 -6.86 5.27
CA PHE A 99 -7.48 -8.32 5.41
C PHE A 99 -6.53 -9.01 4.42
N ASN A 100 -6.25 -8.39 3.27
CA ASN A 100 -5.31 -8.92 2.27
C ASN A 100 -3.95 -8.22 2.31
N GLN A 101 -3.57 -7.64 3.46
CA GLN A 101 -2.17 -7.22 3.61
C GLN A 101 -1.31 -8.48 3.53
N PRO A 102 -0.30 -8.52 2.64
CA PRO A 102 0.63 -9.65 2.60
C PRO A 102 1.26 -9.77 3.99
N ALA A 103 1.44 -11.02 4.45
CA ALA A 103 2.24 -11.31 5.62
C ALA A 103 3.56 -10.54 5.50
N GLN A 104 4.04 -9.95 6.59
CA GLN A 104 5.25 -9.14 6.59
C GLN A 104 6.37 -9.91 5.87
N ALA A 105 6.95 -9.31 4.84
CA ALA A 105 8.06 -9.89 4.12
C ALA A 105 9.33 -9.69 4.95
N LEU A 106 10.24 -10.66 4.95
CA LEU A 106 11.56 -10.49 5.57
C LEU A 106 12.23 -9.22 5.01
N PRO A 107 12.90 -8.43 5.86
CA PRO A 107 13.64 -7.26 5.40
C PRO A 107 14.75 -7.68 4.42
N SER A 108 15.15 -6.75 3.54
CA SER A 108 16.19 -7.00 2.55
C SER A 108 17.57 -7.12 3.19
N CYS A 109 18.50 -7.81 2.52
CA CYS A 109 19.90 -7.93 2.98
C CYS A 109 20.59 -6.57 3.18
N THR A 110 20.17 -5.56 2.39
CA THR A 110 20.65 -4.17 2.43
C THR A 110 19.94 -3.30 3.45
N ASP A 111 18.95 -3.83 4.17
CA ASP A 111 18.20 -3.05 5.15
C ASP A 111 19.15 -2.60 6.29
N PRO A 112 19.12 -1.32 6.70
CA PRO A 112 19.97 -0.82 7.79
C PRO A 112 19.80 -1.59 9.10
N HIS A 113 18.61 -2.10 9.39
CA HIS A 113 18.36 -2.87 10.61
C HIS A 113 19.04 -4.24 10.55
N VAL A 114 18.98 -4.91 9.39
CA VAL A 114 19.65 -6.19 9.14
C VAL A 114 21.16 -6.04 9.23
N THR A 115 21.73 -5.04 8.55
CA THR A 115 23.19 -4.79 8.54
C THR A 115 23.72 -4.39 9.92
N ASN A 116 22.96 -3.60 10.69
CA ASN A 116 23.32 -3.28 12.07
C ASN A 116 23.28 -4.51 12.99
N LEU A 117 22.28 -5.37 12.84
CA LEU A 117 22.21 -6.63 13.58
C LEU A 117 23.37 -7.56 13.21
N LEU A 118 23.71 -7.67 11.92
CA LEU A 118 24.87 -8.43 11.46
C LEU A 118 26.15 -7.94 12.13
N MET A 119 26.41 -6.62 12.14
CA MET A 119 27.58 -6.05 12.81
C MET A 119 27.62 -6.37 14.30
N ASN A 120 26.47 -6.38 14.98
CA ASN A 120 26.38 -6.77 16.38
C ASN A 120 26.69 -8.27 16.58
N VAL A 121 26.20 -9.14 15.70
CA VAL A 121 26.51 -10.58 15.70
C VAL A 121 28.00 -10.81 15.47
N LEU A 122 28.63 -10.10 14.53
CA LEU A 122 30.07 -10.22 14.25
C LEU A 122 30.93 -9.78 15.43
N ARG A 123 30.59 -8.67 16.08
CA ARG A 123 31.31 -8.18 17.27
C ARG A 123 31.17 -9.10 18.47
N THR A 124 30.02 -9.75 18.63
CA THR A 124 29.76 -10.68 19.73
C THR A 124 30.23 -12.11 19.44
N SER A 125 30.63 -12.40 18.21
CA SER A 125 31.16 -13.69 17.76
C SER A 125 32.52 -14.01 18.41
N PRO A 126 32.98 -15.28 18.38
CA PRO A 126 34.32 -15.63 18.84
C PRO A 126 35.42 -14.79 18.17
N ALA A 127 35.31 -14.50 16.87
CA ALA A 127 36.26 -13.67 16.13
C ALA A 127 36.35 -12.24 16.70
N GLY A 128 35.20 -11.59 16.93
CA GLY A 128 35.14 -10.26 17.54
C GLY A 128 35.67 -10.26 18.98
N ARG A 129 35.38 -11.29 19.78
CA ARG A 129 35.93 -11.44 21.14
C ARG A 129 37.43 -11.74 21.17
N SER A 130 37.98 -12.27 20.08
CA SER A 130 39.40 -12.59 19.94
C SER A 130 40.24 -11.37 19.53
N GLY A 131 39.61 -10.21 19.33
CA GLY A 131 40.26 -8.93 19.05
C GLY A 131 40.15 -8.45 17.60
N ILE A 132 39.45 -9.18 16.72
CA ILE A 132 39.21 -8.75 15.34
C ILE A 132 38.22 -7.58 15.32
N ILE A 133 38.62 -6.46 14.73
CA ILE A 133 37.81 -5.24 14.67
C ILE A 133 37.03 -5.19 13.36
N PHE A 134 35.72 -5.44 13.45
CA PHE A 134 34.77 -5.22 12.37
C PHE A 134 34.31 -3.76 12.37
N SER A 135 34.72 -3.02 11.34
CA SER A 135 34.49 -1.57 11.24
C SER A 135 33.25 -1.21 10.42
N GLN A 136 33.14 -1.75 9.21
CA GLN A 136 32.11 -1.37 8.25
C GLN A 136 31.75 -2.53 7.30
N ILE A 137 30.51 -2.51 6.80
CA ILE A 137 30.05 -3.30 5.64
C ILE A 137 30.23 -2.45 4.38
N ASN A 138 31.00 -2.95 3.41
CA ASN A 138 31.24 -2.30 2.12
C ASN A 138 30.11 -2.55 1.14
N ASP A 139 29.65 -3.80 1.08
CA ASP A 139 28.56 -4.22 0.21
C ASP A 139 27.73 -5.33 0.87
N SER A 140 26.46 -5.41 0.50
CA SER A 140 25.55 -6.47 0.92
C SER A 140 24.62 -6.83 -0.21
N SER A 141 24.58 -8.11 -0.58
CA SER A 141 23.76 -8.62 -1.67
C SER A 141 22.97 -9.86 -1.26
N GLU A 142 21.82 -10.06 -1.88
CA GLU A 142 21.01 -11.27 -1.71
C GLU A 142 21.53 -12.37 -2.63
N LEU A 143 21.81 -13.54 -2.06
CA LEU A 143 22.24 -14.72 -2.81
C LEU A 143 21.04 -15.60 -3.19
N HIS A 144 20.14 -15.81 -2.24
CA HIS A 144 19.01 -16.71 -2.41
C HIS A 144 17.89 -16.33 -1.44
N SER A 145 16.64 -16.48 -1.86
CA SER A 145 15.47 -16.32 -0.98
C SER A 145 14.57 -17.53 -1.11
N SER A 146 13.99 -17.95 0.02
CA SER A 146 12.94 -18.97 0.01
C SER A 146 11.77 -18.54 -0.85
N VAL A 147 11.17 -19.49 -1.57
CA VAL A 147 9.91 -19.29 -2.31
C VAL A 147 8.78 -18.84 -1.38
N ASN A 148 8.82 -19.28 -0.12
CA ASN A 148 7.82 -18.93 0.89
C ASN A 148 8.15 -17.65 1.66
N GLY A 149 9.35 -17.08 1.48
CA GLY A 149 9.78 -15.87 2.17
C GLY A 149 10.15 -16.05 3.65
N ASP A 150 10.35 -17.29 4.10
CA ASP A 150 10.68 -17.61 5.51
C ASP A 150 12.18 -17.45 5.85
N PHE A 151 13.04 -17.46 4.84
CA PHE A 151 14.46 -17.14 4.99
C PHE A 151 15.01 -16.44 3.75
N ARG A 152 16.00 -15.57 3.98
CA ARG A 152 16.86 -14.98 2.95
C ARG A 152 18.31 -15.31 3.27
N MET A 153 19.08 -15.68 2.26
CA MET A 153 20.52 -15.81 2.31
C MET A 153 21.17 -14.60 1.67
N CYS A 154 22.12 -14.03 2.39
CA CYS A 154 22.80 -12.81 2.04
C CYS A 154 24.31 -13.03 2.08
N ARG A 155 25.04 -12.21 1.32
CA ARG A 155 26.49 -12.05 1.40
C ARG A 155 26.78 -10.59 1.74
N ALA A 156 27.69 -10.36 2.67
CA ALA A 156 28.23 -9.04 2.92
C ALA A 156 29.75 -9.08 2.88
N SER A 157 30.35 -8.04 2.30
CA SER A 157 31.78 -7.79 2.37
C SER A 157 32.02 -6.81 3.53
N VAL A 158 32.83 -7.22 4.50
CA VAL A 158 33.12 -6.46 5.73
C VAL A 158 34.60 -6.21 5.91
N ILE A 159 34.94 -5.04 6.42
CA ILE A 159 36.32 -4.71 6.78
C ILE A 159 36.62 -5.24 8.17
N ALA A 160 37.48 -6.27 8.24
CA ALA A 160 38.02 -6.89 9.43
C ALA A 160 39.53 -6.65 9.50
N ASP A 161 40.02 -5.95 10.53
CA ASP A 161 41.44 -5.62 10.72
C ASP A 161 42.10 -4.95 9.49
N GLY A 162 41.32 -4.14 8.77
CA GLY A 162 41.77 -3.43 7.57
C GLY A 162 41.77 -4.27 6.28
N SER A 163 41.37 -5.54 6.35
CA SER A 163 41.19 -6.42 5.18
C SER A 163 39.71 -6.62 4.88
N ASP A 164 39.38 -6.80 3.60
CA ASP A 164 38.02 -7.11 3.17
C ASP A 164 37.75 -8.62 3.30
N VAL A 165 36.68 -8.98 3.98
CA VAL A 165 36.28 -10.37 4.26
C VAL A 165 34.82 -10.57 3.86
N ASP A 166 34.59 -11.54 2.99
CA ASP A 166 33.25 -11.96 2.60
C ASP A 166 32.62 -12.87 3.66
N ILE A 167 31.43 -12.50 4.12
CA ILE A 167 30.65 -13.25 5.10
C ILE A 167 29.29 -13.59 4.51
N GLN A 168 28.89 -14.86 4.65
CA GLN A 168 27.54 -15.29 4.35
C GLN A 168 26.70 -15.31 5.62
N TYR A 169 25.46 -14.83 5.52
CA TYR A 169 24.52 -14.81 6.63
C TYR A 169 23.12 -15.09 6.13
N SER A 170 22.26 -15.50 7.05
CA SER A 170 20.84 -15.71 6.78
C SER A 170 19.99 -14.81 7.66
N VAL A 171 18.90 -14.32 7.09
CA VAL A 171 17.85 -13.56 7.78
C VAL A 171 16.61 -14.45 7.81
N LYS A 172 16.09 -14.73 9.01
CA LYS A 172 14.95 -15.63 9.23
C LYS A 172 13.98 -15.03 10.22
N TRP A 173 12.71 -15.42 10.15
CA TRP A 173 11.77 -15.08 11.22
C TRP A 173 12.14 -15.82 12.50
N GLN A 174 12.15 -15.10 13.62
CA GLN A 174 12.37 -15.67 14.95
C GLN A 174 11.08 -16.33 15.45
N ASP A 175 9.95 -15.66 15.24
CA ASP A 175 8.64 -16.07 15.74
C ASP A 175 7.70 -16.42 14.60
N LYS A 176 6.74 -17.32 14.87
CA LYS A 176 5.69 -17.71 13.91
C LYS A 176 4.76 -16.55 13.52
N ASP A 177 4.70 -15.52 14.37
CA ASP A 177 3.90 -14.32 14.13
C ASP A 177 4.62 -13.28 13.27
N HIS A 178 5.85 -13.57 12.80
CA HIS A 178 6.68 -12.71 11.94
C HIS A 178 6.87 -11.28 12.51
N THR A 179 6.92 -11.16 13.84
CA THR A 179 7.09 -9.89 14.55
C THR A 179 8.56 -9.51 14.75
N ALA A 180 9.44 -10.51 14.81
CA ALA A 180 10.87 -10.37 15.01
C ALA A 180 11.64 -11.29 14.07
N PHE A 181 12.80 -10.83 13.58
CA PHE A 181 13.70 -11.61 12.75
C PHE A 181 15.07 -11.72 13.40
N VAL A 182 15.81 -12.75 13.03
CA VAL A 182 17.16 -13.04 13.49
C VAL A 182 18.14 -13.06 12.32
N VAL A 183 19.37 -12.64 12.58
CA VAL A 183 20.50 -12.71 11.66
C VAL A 183 21.49 -13.75 12.17
N GLU A 184 21.78 -14.76 11.35
CA GLU A 184 22.71 -15.84 11.69
C GLU A 184 23.82 -15.91 10.65
N THR A 185 25.08 -15.86 11.09
CA THR A 185 26.24 -16.06 10.20
C THR A 185 26.34 -17.54 9.81
N LEU A 186 26.36 -17.81 8.51
CA LEU A 186 26.67 -19.13 7.98
C LEU A 186 28.19 -19.21 7.95
N ARG A 187 28.74 -20.03 8.86
CA ARG A 187 30.16 -20.21 9.18
C ARG A 187 31.10 -19.81 8.03
N ALA A 188 32.01 -18.88 8.31
CA ALA A 188 33.21 -18.70 7.50
C ALA A 188 34.16 -19.85 7.88
N ASP A 189 34.48 -20.68 6.89
CA ASP A 189 35.46 -21.77 7.01
C ASP A 189 36.89 -21.19 7.18
#